data_AF-A0A157ZLY5-F1
#
_entry.id   AF-A0A157ZLY5-F1
#
_cell.length_a   1.000
_cell.length_b   1.000
_cell.length_c   1.000
_cell.angle_alpha   90.00
_cell.angle_beta   90.00
_cell.angle_gamma   90.00
#
_symmetry.space_group_name_H-M   'P 1'
#
loop_
_entity.id
_entity.type
_entity.pdbx_description
1 polymer ?
#
loop_
_entity_poly.entity_id
_entity_poly.type
_entity_poly.pdbx_seq_one_letter_code
_entity_poly.pdbx_strand_id
1 'polypeptide(L)'
;MLHERAGAWGQTRDMAMALRDIRKAFGDRSDAPSLDQLKIALRAFFARRTDLSPTQVKYVCYGVTVPHDDTEDGVRIIDDRALFQALMKVLGDYETQEGRFRQCYQGLLQGYFGFRRDPGEKSQAHQNWINLRRYLSERLPAMHAKATSREFVPDWLGTLNEHKNLLTDNPCGRYADMFEAGKTDELRALFGGLGIESNSWIWDEVVMAYVRSVCERGDAEFYDALRCVLPFLNGRADIKLPQLLAVRATAMIVKRYAQCRSRPEHDGLRDTCVALIGNPWLDPTAWHARVGYEPAREMVEGWLKRRLIKDFFEVLAKDGAADLRRLHYWLKWEPQISDMWFVLGADARNNRTAAFSNVRKRMGNRERVLEKSTADNNAFIMRIGPLIVIEFGLTGNACFFFSNTTVPVTLSARAFDLSDLKNTDRMLEKHSHHSGWEDRFDSVLSRLLDERSANGHPPEASIASGQSRPSSSQRIATPRVARPDGWEIQELLRKCAKHGISYEDNRPKRGALWVLLSDPKRSPRIAEELVEMGFKYKEGSGFWIK
;
A
#
# COMPACT_ATOMS: atom_id res chain seq x y z
N MET A 1 27.74 -1.13 -57.06
CA MET A 1 26.96 -2.15 -56.34
C MET A 1 27.02 -1.82 -54.86
N LEU A 2 25.88 -1.97 -54.18
CA LEU A 2 25.63 -1.81 -52.74
C LEU A 2 25.68 -0.36 -52.19
N HIS A 3 24.49 0.22 -51.99
CA HIS A 3 24.05 0.57 -50.64
C HIS A 3 22.51 0.63 -50.54
N GLU A 4 22.02 0.06 -49.44
CA GLU A 4 20.64 -0.33 -49.16
C GLU A 4 19.70 0.82 -48.77
N ARG A 5 18.42 0.53 -49.02
CA ARG A 5 17.24 1.33 -48.72
C ARG A 5 16.95 1.36 -47.21
N ALA A 6 16.92 2.55 -46.63
CA ALA A 6 16.12 2.85 -45.44
C ALA A 6 14.76 3.40 -45.91
N GLY A 7 13.70 2.58 -45.81
CA GLY A 7 12.32 3.01 -46.06
C GLY A 7 11.77 3.79 -44.88
N ALA A 8 11.36 5.03 -45.12
CA ALA A 8 10.82 5.94 -44.12
C ALA A 8 9.47 5.45 -43.56
N TRP A 9 9.48 4.94 -42.32
CA TRP A 9 8.29 4.75 -41.50
C TRP A 9 7.93 6.09 -40.85
N GLY A 10 6.77 6.65 -41.20
CA GLY A 10 6.29 7.90 -40.60
C GLY A 10 5.50 8.82 -41.54
N GLN A 11 4.77 8.28 -42.53
CA GLN A 11 3.86 9.12 -43.29
C GLN A 11 2.61 9.38 -42.45
N THR A 12 2.48 10.63 -41.97
CA THR A 12 1.33 11.21 -41.25
C THR A 12 -0.02 10.91 -41.91
N ARG A 13 -0.01 10.57 -43.20
CA ARG A 13 -1.17 10.18 -44.00
C ARG A 13 -1.73 8.79 -43.63
N ASP A 14 -0.87 7.84 -43.27
CA ASP A 14 -1.27 6.48 -42.91
C ASP A 14 -1.85 6.43 -41.49
N MET A 15 -1.29 7.21 -40.56
CA MET A 15 -1.90 7.46 -39.24
C MET A 15 -3.21 8.26 -39.35
N ALA A 16 -3.30 9.21 -40.29
CA ALA A 16 -4.53 9.95 -40.55
C ALA A 16 -5.62 9.08 -41.17
N MET A 17 -5.27 8.07 -41.98
CA MET A 17 -6.17 7.05 -42.51
C MET A 17 -6.60 6.05 -41.43
N ALA A 18 -5.68 5.56 -40.60
CA ALA A 18 -6.02 4.71 -39.45
C ALA A 18 -6.94 5.43 -38.44
N LEU A 19 -6.70 6.73 -38.20
CA LEU A 19 -7.62 7.59 -37.45
C LEU A 19 -8.95 7.80 -38.16
N ARG A 20 -8.99 7.82 -39.51
CA ARG A 20 -10.21 7.96 -40.32
C ARG A 20 -11.06 6.67 -40.29
N ASP A 21 -10.42 5.51 -40.25
CA ASP A 21 -11.08 4.21 -40.19
C ASP A 21 -11.61 3.91 -38.77
N ILE A 22 -10.88 4.31 -37.72
CA ILE A 22 -11.38 4.30 -36.33
C ILE A 22 -12.55 5.30 -36.15
N ARG A 23 -12.53 6.46 -36.85
CA ARG A 23 -13.61 7.46 -36.84
C ARG A 23 -14.89 7.01 -37.55
N LYS A 24 -14.80 6.04 -38.48
CA LYS A 24 -15.96 5.47 -39.19
C LYS A 24 -16.82 4.57 -38.29
N ALA A 25 -16.21 3.86 -37.35
CA ALA A 25 -16.89 2.90 -36.46
C ALA A 25 -17.86 3.54 -35.45
N PHE A 26 -17.90 4.87 -35.36
CA PHE A 26 -18.74 5.58 -34.40
C PHE A 26 -19.99 6.25 -34.95
N GLY A 27 -20.19 6.25 -36.27
CA GLY A 27 -21.16 7.18 -36.85
C GLY A 27 -20.68 8.62 -36.60
N ASP A 28 -19.76 9.06 -37.44
CA ASP A 28 -19.33 10.44 -37.65
C ASP A 28 -19.16 11.35 -36.41
N ARG A 29 -17.91 11.63 -36.01
CA ARG A 29 -17.60 12.77 -35.12
C ARG A 29 -18.04 14.13 -35.71
N SER A 30 -18.53 14.19 -36.94
CA SER A 30 -19.23 15.35 -37.50
C SER A 30 -20.52 15.75 -36.74
N ASP A 31 -21.09 14.87 -35.90
CA ASP A 31 -22.39 15.12 -35.24
C ASP A 31 -22.31 15.56 -33.76
N ALA A 32 -21.12 15.52 -33.15
CA ALA A 32 -20.91 16.04 -31.80
C ALA A 32 -20.88 17.59 -31.84
N PRO A 33 -21.73 18.27 -31.05
CA PRO A 33 -21.81 19.73 -31.08
C PRO A 33 -20.51 20.40 -30.65
N SER A 34 -20.23 21.57 -31.23
CA SER A 34 -19.14 22.43 -30.76
C SER A 34 -19.44 22.99 -29.36
N LEU A 35 -18.40 23.40 -28.63
CA LEU A 35 -18.57 24.00 -27.31
C LEU A 35 -19.49 25.21 -27.32
N ASP A 36 -19.44 26.04 -28.36
CA ASP A 36 -20.31 27.21 -28.51
C ASP A 36 -21.77 26.80 -28.69
N GLN A 37 -22.03 25.76 -29.50
CA GLN A 37 -23.38 25.22 -29.69
C GLN A 37 -23.95 24.64 -28.38
N LEU A 38 -23.10 23.96 -27.59
CA LEU A 38 -23.45 23.49 -26.26
C LEU A 38 -23.83 24.66 -25.36
N LYS A 39 -22.97 25.69 -25.25
CA LYS A 39 -23.21 26.85 -24.39
C LYS A 39 -24.48 27.61 -24.75
N ILE A 40 -24.78 27.79 -26.04
CA ILE A 40 -26.04 28.43 -26.48
C ILE A 40 -27.26 27.63 -25.99
N ALA A 41 -27.24 26.30 -26.17
CA ALA A 41 -28.34 25.44 -25.73
C ALA A 41 -28.47 25.38 -24.20
N LEU A 42 -27.33 25.34 -23.49
CA LEU A 42 -27.28 25.38 -22.03
C LEU A 42 -27.84 26.70 -21.50
N ARG A 43 -27.42 27.86 -22.02
CA ARG A 43 -27.98 29.17 -21.60
C ARG A 43 -29.49 29.24 -21.82
N ALA A 44 -29.99 28.72 -22.94
CA ALA A 44 -31.43 28.64 -23.20
C ALA A 44 -32.16 27.75 -22.18
N PHE A 45 -31.60 26.59 -21.84
CA PHE A 45 -32.14 25.73 -20.79
C PHE A 45 -32.08 26.40 -19.42
N PHE A 46 -30.99 27.11 -19.11
CA PHE A 46 -30.81 27.86 -17.86
C PHE A 46 -31.85 28.95 -17.66
N ALA A 47 -32.23 29.65 -18.73
CA ALA A 47 -33.24 30.70 -18.68
C ALA A 47 -34.68 30.16 -18.60
N ARG A 48 -35.02 29.15 -19.41
CA ARG A 48 -36.44 28.80 -19.67
C ARG A 48 -36.86 27.44 -19.14
N ARG A 49 -35.95 26.46 -19.06
CA ARG A 49 -36.19 25.03 -18.76
C ARG A 49 -37.11 24.29 -19.75
N THR A 50 -38.09 24.97 -20.35
CA THR A 50 -39.06 24.46 -21.33
C THR A 50 -38.87 25.11 -22.70
N ASP A 51 -39.68 24.70 -23.68
CA ASP A 51 -39.76 25.29 -25.03
C ASP A 51 -38.42 25.32 -25.77
N LEU A 52 -37.67 24.24 -25.60
CA LEU A 52 -36.43 23.97 -26.33
C LEU A 52 -36.72 23.21 -27.61
N SER A 53 -36.04 23.59 -28.70
CA SER A 53 -36.05 22.80 -29.92
C SER A 53 -35.42 21.41 -29.69
N PRO A 54 -35.77 20.39 -30.49
CA PRO A 54 -35.15 19.06 -30.39
C PRO A 54 -33.61 19.09 -30.44
N THR A 55 -33.05 19.97 -31.28
CA THR A 55 -31.60 20.17 -31.36
C THR A 55 -31.03 20.75 -30.07
N GLN A 56 -31.71 21.72 -29.45
CA GLN A 56 -31.29 22.26 -28.16
C GLN A 56 -31.36 21.20 -27.06
N VAL A 57 -32.40 20.37 -27.01
CA VAL A 57 -32.49 19.26 -26.04
C VAL A 57 -31.35 18.28 -26.22
N LYS A 58 -31.03 17.89 -27.47
CA LYS A 58 -29.86 17.06 -27.80
C LYS A 58 -28.59 17.68 -27.23
N TYR A 59 -28.33 18.96 -27.52
CA TYR A 59 -27.11 19.65 -27.08
C TYR A 59 -27.04 19.83 -25.57
N VAL A 60 -28.17 20.08 -24.90
CA VAL A 60 -28.23 20.11 -23.43
C VAL A 60 -27.81 18.77 -22.83
N CYS A 61 -28.17 17.64 -23.46
CA CYS A 61 -27.74 16.32 -23.01
C CYS A 61 -26.22 16.12 -23.14
N TYR A 62 -25.63 16.51 -24.27
CA TYR A 62 -24.17 16.51 -24.45
C TYR A 62 -23.46 17.48 -23.47
N GLY A 63 -24.12 18.56 -23.07
CA GLY A 63 -23.60 19.58 -22.17
C GLY A 63 -23.90 19.37 -20.69
N VAL A 64 -24.42 18.20 -20.27
CA VAL A 64 -24.89 18.01 -18.89
C VAL A 64 -23.80 18.22 -17.83
N THR A 65 -22.53 17.96 -18.19
CA THR A 65 -21.33 18.18 -17.35
C THR A 65 -20.49 19.38 -17.80
N VAL A 66 -21.00 20.22 -18.70
CA VAL A 66 -20.32 21.40 -19.24
C VAL A 66 -20.90 22.66 -18.59
N PRO A 67 -20.07 23.64 -18.16
CA PRO A 67 -20.57 24.90 -17.62
C PRO A 67 -21.35 25.68 -18.70
N HIS A 68 -22.40 26.38 -18.28
CA HIS A 68 -23.23 27.17 -19.19
C HIS A 68 -22.58 28.52 -19.59
N ASP A 69 -21.53 28.93 -18.89
CA ASP A 69 -20.75 30.14 -19.13
C ASP A 69 -19.27 29.81 -19.41
N ASP A 70 -18.44 30.85 -19.52
CA ASP A 70 -17.01 30.72 -19.83
C ASP A 70 -16.13 30.61 -18.58
N THR A 71 -16.73 30.53 -17.39
CA THR A 71 -15.98 30.41 -16.14
C THR A 71 -15.63 28.95 -15.87
N GLU A 72 -14.40 28.70 -15.38
CA GLU A 72 -13.95 27.34 -15.06
C GLU A 72 -14.79 26.69 -13.94
N ASP A 73 -15.32 27.51 -13.03
CA ASP A 73 -16.20 27.11 -11.92
C ASP A 73 -17.70 27.33 -12.22
N GLY A 74 -18.04 27.47 -13.50
CA GLY A 74 -19.40 27.75 -13.93
C GLY A 74 -20.39 26.64 -13.54
N VAL A 75 -21.62 27.03 -13.19
CA VAL A 75 -22.66 26.07 -12.78
C VAL A 75 -23.00 25.14 -13.95
N ARG A 76 -22.95 23.83 -13.70
CA ARG A 76 -23.37 22.78 -14.64
C ARG A 76 -24.73 22.22 -14.25
N ILE A 77 -25.42 21.59 -15.20
CA ILE A 77 -26.72 20.95 -14.92
C ILE A 77 -26.56 19.83 -13.89
N ILE A 78 -25.47 19.05 -13.98
CA ILE A 78 -25.22 17.94 -13.06
C ILE A 78 -25.05 18.42 -11.62
N ASP A 79 -24.61 19.65 -11.36
CA ASP A 79 -24.32 20.16 -10.02
C ASP A 79 -25.57 20.47 -9.20
N ASP A 80 -26.69 20.80 -9.87
CA ASP A 80 -27.91 21.24 -9.23
C ASP A 80 -29.06 20.22 -9.39
N ARG A 81 -29.71 19.91 -8.27
CA ARG A 81 -30.79 18.91 -8.23
C ARG A 81 -32.01 19.32 -9.08
N ALA A 82 -32.45 20.57 -8.99
CA ALA A 82 -33.61 21.06 -9.71
C ALA A 82 -33.35 21.12 -11.21
N LEU A 83 -32.13 21.52 -11.62
CA LEU A 83 -31.74 21.57 -13.03
C LEU A 83 -31.70 20.18 -13.65
N PHE A 84 -31.07 19.23 -12.95
CA PHE A 84 -31.00 17.86 -13.41
C PHE A 84 -32.41 17.22 -13.51
N GLN A 85 -33.26 17.43 -12.51
CA GLN A 85 -34.66 16.95 -12.55
C GLN A 85 -35.47 17.58 -13.68
N ALA A 86 -35.29 18.87 -13.96
CA ALA A 86 -35.93 19.53 -15.09
C ALA A 86 -35.51 18.91 -16.43
N LEU A 87 -34.23 18.59 -16.60
CA LEU A 87 -33.74 17.90 -17.81
C LEU A 87 -34.36 16.52 -17.96
N MET A 88 -34.37 15.72 -16.87
CA MET A 88 -34.98 14.39 -16.90
C MET A 88 -36.49 14.46 -17.23
N LYS A 89 -37.20 15.48 -16.75
CA LYS A 89 -38.62 15.70 -17.07
C LYS A 89 -38.81 16.00 -18.56
N VAL A 90 -38.00 16.89 -19.14
CA VAL A 90 -38.02 17.19 -20.59
C VAL A 90 -37.79 15.92 -21.42
N LEU A 91 -36.87 15.04 -20.97
CA LEU A 91 -36.56 13.81 -21.68
C LEU A 91 -37.69 12.76 -21.65
N GLY A 92 -38.59 12.81 -20.66
CA GLY A 92 -39.76 11.93 -20.60
C GLY A 92 -40.61 12.00 -21.88
N ASP A 93 -40.77 13.19 -22.45
CA ASP A 93 -41.54 13.40 -23.69
C ASP A 93 -40.82 12.84 -24.93
N TYR A 94 -39.51 12.64 -24.83
CA TYR A 94 -38.69 12.10 -25.91
C TYR A 94 -38.58 10.58 -25.86
N GLU A 95 -38.85 9.91 -24.73
CA GLU A 95 -38.72 8.43 -24.60
C GLU A 95 -39.59 7.65 -25.61
N THR A 96 -40.68 8.27 -26.10
CA THR A 96 -41.53 7.73 -27.16
C THR A 96 -41.01 8.01 -28.57
N GLN A 97 -40.13 9.00 -28.75
CA GLN A 97 -39.56 9.48 -30.00
C GLN A 97 -38.15 8.89 -30.26
N GLU A 98 -38.09 7.60 -30.58
CA GLU A 98 -36.87 6.78 -30.59
C GLU A 98 -35.63 7.40 -31.25
N GLY A 99 -35.75 7.94 -32.47
CA GLY A 99 -34.60 8.50 -33.19
C GLY A 99 -33.99 9.71 -32.48
N ARG A 100 -34.83 10.59 -31.93
CA ARG A 100 -34.41 11.77 -31.16
C ARG A 100 -33.91 11.36 -29.78
N PHE A 101 -34.58 10.40 -29.14
CA PHE A 101 -34.17 9.89 -27.84
C PHE A 101 -32.78 9.27 -27.88
N ARG A 102 -32.45 8.48 -28.91
CA ARG A 102 -31.11 7.91 -29.08
C ARG A 102 -30.01 8.97 -29.07
N GLN A 103 -30.23 10.09 -29.73
CA GLN A 103 -29.25 11.18 -29.77
C GLN A 103 -29.08 11.86 -28.41
N CYS A 104 -30.19 12.07 -27.67
CA CYS A 104 -30.14 12.56 -26.29
C CYS A 104 -29.44 11.57 -25.36
N TYR A 105 -29.75 10.27 -25.49
CA TYR A 105 -29.11 9.19 -24.73
C TYR A 105 -27.60 9.17 -24.95
N GLN A 106 -27.15 9.27 -26.20
CA GLN A 106 -25.73 9.32 -26.53
C GLN A 106 -25.05 10.53 -25.88
N GLY A 107 -25.68 11.72 -25.92
CA GLY A 107 -25.16 12.90 -25.24
C GLY A 107 -25.05 12.73 -23.72
N LEU A 108 -26.07 12.16 -23.09
CA LEU A 108 -26.06 11.83 -21.66
C LEU A 108 -24.98 10.80 -21.31
N LEU A 109 -24.77 9.80 -22.17
CA LEU A 109 -23.73 8.78 -22.01
C LEU A 109 -22.33 9.41 -22.06
N GLN A 110 -22.11 10.35 -22.98
CA GLN A 110 -20.87 11.13 -23.04
C GLN A 110 -20.66 11.96 -21.77
N GLY A 111 -21.72 12.62 -21.28
CA GLY A 111 -21.69 13.33 -20.00
C GLY A 111 -21.34 12.41 -18.82
N TYR A 112 -21.88 11.18 -18.80
CA TYR A 112 -21.59 10.18 -17.78
C TYR A 112 -20.12 9.73 -17.78
N PHE A 113 -19.55 9.43 -18.95
CA PHE A 113 -18.15 9.01 -19.08
C PHE A 113 -17.16 10.17 -18.89
N GLY A 114 -17.53 11.39 -19.27
CA GLY A 114 -16.73 12.60 -19.11
C GLY A 114 -16.81 13.25 -17.73
N PHE A 115 -17.62 12.71 -16.80
CA PHE A 115 -17.76 13.28 -15.47
C PHE A 115 -16.46 13.19 -14.66
N ARG A 116 -15.99 14.33 -14.14
CA ARG A 116 -14.85 14.38 -13.21
C ARG A 116 -15.33 14.01 -11.80
N ARG A 117 -14.96 12.82 -11.34
CA ARG A 117 -15.18 12.39 -9.95
C ARG A 117 -14.16 13.06 -9.03
N ASP A 118 -14.63 13.69 -7.96
CA ASP A 118 -13.79 13.90 -6.78
C ASP A 118 -13.98 12.73 -5.80
N PRO A 119 -12.97 11.88 -5.59
CA PRO A 119 -13.05 10.77 -4.66
C PRO A 119 -13.01 11.26 -3.20
N GLY A 120 -14.18 11.59 -2.64
CA GLY A 120 -14.32 11.93 -1.22
C GLY A 120 -15.53 12.80 -0.91
N GLU A 121 -16.03 13.53 -1.91
CA GLU A 121 -17.12 14.47 -1.73
C GLU A 121 -18.48 13.83 -2.07
N LYS A 122 -19.39 13.79 -1.10
CA LYS A 122 -20.80 13.43 -1.33
C LYS A 122 -21.56 14.67 -1.84
N SER A 123 -21.11 15.21 -2.97
CA SER A 123 -21.73 16.39 -3.56
C SER A 123 -23.06 16.05 -4.25
N GLN A 124 -23.88 17.08 -4.47
CA GLN A 124 -25.11 16.93 -5.26
C GLN A 124 -24.79 16.46 -6.70
N ALA A 125 -23.66 16.89 -7.27
CA ALA A 125 -23.16 16.43 -8.56
C ALA A 125 -22.93 14.91 -8.58
N HIS A 126 -22.30 14.37 -7.53
CA HIS A 126 -22.09 12.93 -7.42
C HIS A 126 -23.42 12.15 -7.35
N GLN A 127 -24.39 12.64 -6.60
CA GLN A 127 -25.71 12.01 -6.50
C GLN A 127 -26.48 12.04 -7.83
N ASN A 128 -26.41 13.16 -8.55
CA ASN A 128 -27.01 13.29 -9.89
C ASN A 128 -26.29 12.40 -10.91
N TRP A 129 -24.98 12.24 -10.83
CA TRP A 129 -24.21 11.30 -11.66
C TRP A 129 -24.61 9.83 -11.42
N ILE A 130 -24.84 9.42 -10.17
CA ILE A 130 -25.40 8.09 -9.85
C ILE A 130 -26.80 7.92 -10.47
N ASN A 131 -27.64 8.95 -10.37
CA ASN A 131 -28.99 8.92 -10.95
C ASN A 131 -28.94 8.87 -12.49
N LEU A 132 -27.99 9.58 -13.12
CA LEU A 132 -27.73 9.52 -14.55
C LEU A 132 -27.33 8.11 -14.99
N ARG A 133 -26.40 7.47 -14.26
CA ARG A 133 -26.03 6.06 -14.51
C ARG A 133 -27.24 5.14 -14.45
N ARG A 134 -28.07 5.27 -13.41
CA ARG A 134 -29.29 4.46 -13.25
C ARG A 134 -30.25 4.69 -14.42
N TYR A 135 -30.48 5.94 -14.79
CA TYR A 135 -31.33 6.31 -15.92
C TYR A 135 -30.83 5.66 -17.22
N LEU A 136 -29.54 5.78 -17.52
CA LEU A 136 -28.92 5.16 -18.70
C LEU A 136 -29.08 3.63 -18.69
N SER A 137 -28.81 2.98 -17.55
CA SER A 137 -28.91 1.53 -17.39
C SER A 137 -30.34 1.02 -17.58
N GLU A 138 -31.33 1.70 -17.03
CA GLU A 138 -32.75 1.28 -17.09
C GLU A 138 -33.33 1.36 -18.51
N ARG A 139 -32.86 2.33 -19.33
CA ARG A 139 -33.37 2.53 -20.70
C ARG A 139 -32.61 1.74 -21.77
N LEU A 140 -31.41 1.25 -21.46
CA LEU A 140 -30.58 0.51 -22.43
C LEU A 140 -31.29 -0.72 -23.03
N PRO A 141 -31.95 -1.61 -22.26
CA PRO A 141 -32.57 -2.81 -22.83
C PRO A 141 -33.68 -2.48 -23.82
N ALA A 142 -34.56 -1.54 -23.48
CA ALA A 142 -35.67 -1.13 -24.35
C ALA A 142 -35.18 -0.46 -25.64
N MET A 143 -34.14 0.39 -25.53
CA MET A 143 -33.53 1.05 -26.68
C MET A 143 -32.86 0.05 -27.62
N HIS A 144 -32.12 -0.92 -27.08
CA HIS A 144 -31.48 -1.98 -27.86
C HIS A 144 -32.51 -2.91 -28.53
N ALA A 145 -33.55 -3.34 -27.80
CA ALA A 145 -34.61 -4.18 -28.34
C ALA A 145 -35.34 -3.53 -29.51
N LYS A 146 -35.67 -2.23 -29.40
CA LYS A 146 -36.29 -1.46 -30.50
C LYS A 146 -35.37 -1.35 -31.71
N ALA A 147 -34.08 -1.04 -31.51
CA ALA A 147 -33.11 -0.99 -32.61
C ALA A 147 -32.97 -2.35 -33.33
N THR A 148 -32.94 -3.44 -32.55
CA THR A 148 -32.89 -4.81 -33.07
C THR A 148 -34.13 -5.14 -33.90
N SER A 149 -35.33 -4.75 -33.45
CA SER A 149 -36.58 -4.98 -34.18
C SER A 149 -36.67 -4.28 -35.54
N ARG A 150 -35.80 -3.30 -35.77
CA ARG A 150 -35.69 -2.56 -37.04
C ARG A 150 -34.50 -2.99 -37.89
N GLU A 151 -33.84 -4.08 -37.52
CA GLU A 151 -32.67 -4.66 -38.21
C GLU A 151 -31.50 -3.68 -38.40
N PHE A 152 -31.43 -2.63 -37.57
CA PHE A 152 -30.33 -1.65 -37.58
C PHE A 152 -29.97 -1.25 -36.15
N VAL A 153 -28.85 -1.79 -35.66
CA VAL A 153 -28.26 -1.44 -34.36
C VAL A 153 -26.96 -0.70 -34.63
N PRO A 154 -26.85 0.58 -34.23
CA PRO A 154 -25.57 1.29 -34.30
C PRO A 154 -24.49 0.58 -33.49
N ASP A 155 -23.25 0.53 -34.01
CA ASP A 155 -22.14 -0.19 -33.38
C ASP A 155 -21.96 0.16 -31.90
N TRP A 156 -21.93 1.46 -31.56
CA TRP A 156 -21.80 1.92 -30.18
C TRP A 156 -22.91 1.38 -29.25
N LEU A 157 -24.13 1.22 -29.76
CA LEU A 157 -25.27 0.72 -28.99
C LEU A 157 -25.16 -0.79 -28.78
N GLY A 158 -24.71 -1.53 -29.80
CA GLY A 158 -24.37 -2.95 -29.68
C GLY A 158 -23.26 -3.17 -28.66
N THR A 159 -22.14 -2.46 -28.82
CA THR A 159 -21.00 -2.50 -27.89
C THR A 159 -21.42 -2.12 -26.47
N LEU A 160 -22.22 -1.07 -26.28
CA LEU A 160 -22.69 -0.68 -24.94
C LEU A 160 -23.57 -1.76 -24.30
N ASN A 161 -24.41 -2.43 -25.10
CA ASN A 161 -25.27 -3.52 -24.61
C ASN A 161 -24.44 -4.74 -24.17
N GLU A 162 -23.42 -5.11 -24.94
CA GLU A 162 -22.44 -6.16 -24.58
C GLU A 162 -21.62 -5.81 -23.33
N HIS A 163 -21.34 -4.52 -23.16
CA HIS A 163 -20.55 -3.94 -22.07
C HIS A 163 -21.39 -3.17 -21.05
N LYS A 164 -22.66 -3.59 -20.86
CA LYS A 164 -23.61 -2.93 -19.95
C LYS A 164 -23.13 -2.85 -18.51
N ASN A 165 -22.11 -3.64 -18.12
CA ASN A 165 -21.43 -3.51 -16.85
C ASN A 165 -20.95 -2.08 -16.59
N LEU A 166 -20.54 -1.33 -17.63
CA LEU A 166 -20.11 0.07 -17.54
C LEU A 166 -21.16 1.01 -16.91
N LEU A 167 -22.43 0.60 -16.88
CA LEU A 167 -23.53 1.36 -16.26
C LEU A 167 -23.96 0.79 -14.89
N THR A 168 -23.08 0.05 -14.21
CA THR A 168 -23.35 -0.59 -12.91
C THR A 168 -22.46 -0.03 -11.79
N ASP A 169 -22.58 -0.59 -10.58
CA ASP A 169 -21.68 -0.32 -9.45
C ASP A 169 -20.29 -0.96 -9.60
N ASN A 170 -20.14 -1.97 -10.47
CA ASN A 170 -18.85 -2.56 -10.80
C ASN A 170 -18.56 -2.41 -12.31
N PRO A 171 -18.28 -1.18 -12.78
CA PRO A 171 -18.17 -0.90 -14.21
C PRO A 171 -16.97 -1.58 -14.86
N CYS A 172 -15.88 -1.80 -14.12
CA CYS A 172 -14.62 -2.21 -14.70
C CYS A 172 -14.06 -3.55 -14.18
N GLY A 173 -14.78 -4.24 -13.28
CA GLY A 173 -14.34 -5.55 -12.77
C GLY A 173 -14.02 -6.56 -13.88
N ARG A 174 -14.85 -6.62 -14.92
CA ARG A 174 -14.66 -7.49 -16.09
C ARG A 174 -13.36 -7.21 -16.87
N TYR A 175 -12.79 -6.01 -16.74
CA TYR A 175 -11.61 -5.59 -17.49
C TYR A 175 -10.30 -5.78 -16.73
N ALA A 176 -10.36 -6.19 -15.45
CA ALA A 176 -9.17 -6.37 -14.62
C ALA A 176 -8.18 -7.37 -15.24
N ASP A 177 -8.65 -8.52 -15.70
CA ASP A 177 -7.81 -9.58 -16.28
C ASP A 177 -7.22 -9.15 -17.64
N MET A 178 -8.01 -8.44 -18.44
CA MET A 178 -7.55 -7.90 -19.71
C MET A 178 -6.45 -6.84 -19.50
N PHE A 179 -6.61 -6.01 -18.48
CA PHE A 179 -5.61 -5.03 -18.07
C PHE A 179 -4.33 -5.72 -17.58
N GLU A 180 -4.46 -6.73 -16.71
CA GLU A 180 -3.33 -7.51 -16.20
C GLU A 180 -2.55 -8.21 -17.32
N ALA A 181 -3.25 -8.73 -18.33
CA ALA A 181 -2.65 -9.36 -19.50
C ALA A 181 -1.97 -8.37 -20.47
N GLY A 182 -1.95 -7.06 -20.17
CA GLY A 182 -1.33 -6.05 -21.01
C GLY A 182 -2.09 -5.74 -22.30
N LYS A 183 -3.36 -6.16 -22.41
CA LYS A 183 -4.23 -5.92 -23.59
C LYS A 183 -4.80 -4.49 -23.60
N THR A 184 -3.96 -3.51 -23.33
CA THR A 184 -4.35 -2.10 -23.21
C THR A 184 -4.84 -1.51 -24.54
N ASP A 185 -4.33 -2.01 -25.67
CA ASP A 185 -4.79 -1.57 -26.99
C ASP A 185 -6.21 -2.06 -27.30
N GLU A 186 -6.55 -3.30 -26.91
CA GLU A 186 -7.91 -3.84 -27.01
C GLU A 186 -8.88 -3.00 -26.14
N LEU A 187 -8.48 -2.64 -24.92
CA LEU A 187 -9.22 -1.73 -24.06
C LEU A 187 -9.43 -0.36 -24.72
N ARG A 188 -8.38 0.20 -25.33
CA ARG A 188 -8.46 1.52 -25.97
C ARG A 188 -9.36 1.50 -27.20
N ALA A 189 -9.34 0.42 -27.98
CA ALA A 189 -10.25 0.25 -29.12
C ALA A 189 -11.71 0.14 -28.64
N LEU A 190 -11.98 -0.65 -27.60
CA LEU A 190 -13.31 -0.82 -27.02
C LEU A 190 -13.85 0.48 -26.43
N PHE A 191 -13.08 1.16 -25.58
CA PHE A 191 -13.47 2.44 -24.99
C PHE A 191 -13.56 3.55 -26.04
N GLY A 192 -12.63 3.55 -26.99
CA GLY A 192 -12.68 4.41 -28.17
C GLY A 192 -13.88 4.15 -29.06
N GLY A 193 -14.45 2.93 -29.03
CA GLY A 193 -15.71 2.43 -29.59
C GLY A 193 -16.97 2.68 -28.74
N LEU A 194 -16.80 3.25 -27.54
CA LEU A 194 -17.85 3.83 -26.69
C LEU A 194 -17.76 5.37 -26.52
N GLY A 195 -16.76 6.01 -27.15
CA GLY A 195 -16.50 7.44 -27.05
C GLY A 195 -15.92 7.83 -25.68
N ILE A 196 -15.40 6.86 -24.95
CA ILE A 196 -14.73 7.06 -23.66
C ILE A 196 -13.34 7.63 -23.95
N GLU A 197 -13.15 8.90 -23.59
CA GLU A 197 -11.88 9.59 -23.76
C GLU A 197 -10.79 9.07 -22.80
N SER A 198 -9.52 9.32 -23.12
CA SER A 198 -8.37 8.87 -22.32
C SER A 198 -8.29 9.51 -20.92
N ASN A 199 -8.98 10.63 -20.71
CA ASN A 199 -9.10 11.33 -19.42
C ASN A 199 -10.38 10.95 -18.65
N SER A 200 -11.16 9.98 -19.15
CA SER A 200 -12.36 9.51 -18.48
C SER A 200 -12.02 8.77 -17.19
N TRP A 201 -12.88 8.93 -16.18
CA TRP A 201 -12.80 8.19 -14.91
C TRP A 201 -12.88 6.66 -15.10
N ILE A 202 -13.32 6.17 -16.26
CA ILE A 202 -13.32 4.73 -16.57
C ILE A 202 -11.90 4.16 -16.57
N TRP A 203 -10.91 4.87 -17.10
CA TRP A 203 -9.52 4.41 -17.10
C TRP A 203 -8.97 4.28 -15.68
N ASP A 204 -9.26 5.26 -14.83
CA ASP A 204 -8.94 5.23 -13.41
C ASP A 204 -9.61 4.04 -12.71
N GLU A 205 -10.86 3.75 -13.05
CA GLU A 205 -11.63 2.66 -12.45
C GLU A 205 -11.19 1.27 -12.94
N VAL A 206 -10.72 1.13 -14.18
CA VAL A 206 -10.09 -0.12 -14.67
C VAL A 206 -8.88 -0.47 -13.84
N VAL A 207 -8.00 0.49 -13.59
CA VAL A 207 -6.84 0.29 -12.75
C VAL A 207 -7.26 -0.10 -11.33
N MET A 208 -8.19 0.62 -10.73
CA MET A 208 -8.64 0.31 -9.38
C MET A 208 -9.34 -1.06 -9.30
N ALA A 209 -10.02 -1.49 -10.37
CA ALA A 209 -10.58 -2.83 -10.48
C ALA A 209 -9.48 -3.91 -10.54
N TYR A 210 -8.40 -3.68 -11.29
CA TYR A 210 -7.23 -4.54 -11.28
C TYR A 210 -6.59 -4.65 -9.88
N VAL A 211 -6.36 -3.52 -9.21
CA VAL A 211 -5.82 -3.51 -7.84
C VAL A 211 -6.74 -4.24 -6.86
N ARG A 212 -8.07 -4.09 -6.98
CA ARG A 212 -9.04 -4.86 -6.19
C ARG A 212 -8.91 -6.35 -6.45
N SER A 213 -8.88 -6.77 -7.72
CA SER A 213 -8.69 -8.18 -8.12
C SER A 213 -7.40 -8.76 -7.53
N VAL A 214 -6.29 -8.01 -7.58
CA VAL A 214 -5.03 -8.43 -6.92
C VAL A 214 -5.23 -8.64 -5.41
N CYS A 215 -5.91 -7.71 -4.74
CA CYS A 215 -6.14 -7.79 -3.29
C CYS A 215 -7.09 -8.94 -2.88
N GLU A 216 -7.97 -9.39 -3.77
CA GLU A 216 -8.92 -10.48 -3.51
C GLU A 216 -8.28 -11.87 -3.64
N ARG A 217 -7.08 -11.97 -4.20
CA ARG A 217 -6.34 -13.24 -4.36
C ARG A 217 -5.92 -13.85 -3.03
N GLY A 218 -5.68 -15.17 -3.05
CA GLY A 218 -5.02 -15.88 -1.96
C GLY A 218 -3.58 -15.39 -1.75
N ASP A 219 -3.00 -15.63 -0.57
CA ASP A 219 -1.69 -15.05 -0.21
C ASP A 219 -0.59 -15.34 -1.26
N ALA A 220 -0.46 -16.58 -1.74
CA ALA A 220 0.57 -16.95 -2.71
C ALA A 220 0.42 -16.19 -4.05
N GLU A 221 -0.79 -16.16 -4.60
CA GLU A 221 -1.09 -15.44 -5.85
C GLU A 221 -0.96 -13.92 -5.70
N PHE A 222 -1.33 -13.39 -4.53
CA PHE A 222 -1.11 -11.98 -4.19
C PHE A 222 0.39 -11.64 -4.19
N TYR A 223 1.23 -12.48 -3.59
CA TYR A 223 2.69 -12.31 -3.62
C TYR A 223 3.26 -12.27 -5.04
N ASP A 224 2.81 -13.18 -5.91
CA ASP A 224 3.26 -13.21 -7.30
C ASP A 224 2.79 -11.95 -8.06
N ALA A 225 1.56 -11.50 -7.80
CA ALA A 225 0.98 -10.31 -8.42
C ALA A 225 1.69 -9.00 -8.01
N LEU A 226 2.35 -8.94 -6.85
CA LEU A 226 3.12 -7.76 -6.41
C LEU A 226 4.20 -7.36 -7.44
N ARG A 227 4.78 -8.33 -8.14
CA ARG A 227 5.81 -8.09 -9.16
C ARG A 227 5.29 -7.25 -10.32
N CYS A 228 4.01 -7.40 -10.67
CA CYS A 228 3.38 -6.72 -11.80
C CYS A 228 2.72 -5.40 -11.36
N VAL A 229 2.02 -5.39 -10.22
CA VAL A 229 1.27 -4.21 -9.78
C VAL A 229 2.18 -3.10 -9.24
N LEU A 230 3.29 -3.40 -8.57
CA LEU A 230 4.16 -2.37 -7.97
C LEU A 230 4.84 -1.48 -9.02
N PRO A 231 5.44 -1.99 -10.12
CA PRO A 231 5.96 -1.13 -11.19
C PRO A 231 4.91 -0.18 -11.75
N PHE A 232 3.67 -0.64 -11.86
CA PHE A 232 2.54 0.15 -12.32
C PHE A 232 2.25 1.33 -11.38
N LEU A 233 2.14 1.09 -10.07
CA LEU A 233 1.93 2.15 -9.07
C LEU A 233 3.08 3.17 -9.02
N ASN A 234 4.30 2.73 -9.34
CA ASN A 234 5.48 3.59 -9.38
C ASN A 234 5.65 4.33 -10.72
N GLY A 235 4.64 4.33 -11.59
CA GLY A 235 4.64 5.08 -12.85
C GLY A 235 5.61 4.53 -13.92
N ARG A 236 5.99 3.25 -13.82
CA ARG A 236 6.89 2.57 -14.76
C ARG A 236 6.15 1.74 -15.82
N ALA A 237 4.88 2.05 -16.06
CA ALA A 237 4.02 1.39 -17.04
C ALA A 237 3.49 2.38 -18.09
N ASP A 238 2.94 1.84 -19.19
CA ASP A 238 2.42 2.63 -20.31
C ASP A 238 1.27 3.57 -19.92
N ILE A 239 0.50 3.19 -18.90
CA ILE A 239 -0.53 4.04 -18.29
C ILE A 239 -0.01 4.57 -16.96
N LYS A 240 0.11 5.91 -16.87
CA LYS A 240 0.45 6.58 -15.61
C LYS A 240 -0.80 6.86 -14.80
N LEU A 241 -0.82 6.36 -13.58
CA LEU A 241 -1.83 6.70 -12.59
C LEU A 241 -1.66 8.15 -12.09
N PRO A 242 -2.76 8.91 -11.97
CA PRO A 242 -2.78 10.09 -11.12
C PRO A 242 -2.27 9.77 -9.70
N GLN A 243 -1.48 10.67 -9.12
CA GLN A 243 -0.81 10.46 -7.82
C GLN A 243 -1.80 10.04 -6.72
N LEU A 244 -2.97 10.68 -6.66
CA LEU A 244 -4.00 10.36 -5.65
C LEU A 244 -4.48 8.91 -5.74
N LEU A 245 -4.61 8.37 -6.95
CA LEU A 245 -5.02 6.98 -7.17
C LEU A 245 -3.87 6.01 -6.87
N ALA A 246 -2.63 6.36 -7.21
CA ALA A 246 -1.46 5.56 -6.83
C ALA A 246 -1.34 5.43 -5.30
N VAL A 247 -1.59 6.52 -4.56
CA VAL A 247 -1.64 6.50 -3.08
C VAL A 247 -2.75 5.57 -2.58
N ARG A 248 -3.97 5.70 -3.12
CA ARG A 248 -5.10 4.86 -2.73
C ARG A 248 -4.86 3.38 -3.04
N ALA A 249 -4.31 3.05 -4.20
CA ALA A 249 -3.98 1.69 -4.58
C ALA A 249 -2.87 1.11 -3.67
N THR A 250 -1.83 1.89 -3.37
CA THR A 250 -0.76 1.49 -2.44
C THR A 250 -1.33 1.19 -1.06
N ALA A 251 -2.24 2.04 -0.56
CA ALA A 251 -2.91 1.83 0.71
C ALA A 251 -3.71 0.51 0.75
N MET A 252 -4.38 0.16 -0.35
CA MET A 252 -5.11 -1.12 -0.46
C MET A 252 -4.17 -2.32 -0.44
N ILE A 253 -3.07 -2.25 -1.20
CA ILE A 253 -2.08 -3.34 -1.29
C ILE A 253 -1.38 -3.56 0.06
N VAL A 254 -0.90 -2.50 0.72
CA VAL A 254 -0.22 -2.66 2.01
C VAL A 254 -1.16 -3.17 3.10
N LYS A 255 -2.44 -2.76 3.07
CA LYS A 255 -3.48 -3.31 3.95
C LYS A 255 -3.68 -4.80 3.71
N ARG A 256 -3.79 -5.23 2.45
CA ARG A 256 -3.90 -6.66 2.10
C ARG A 256 -2.65 -7.45 2.50
N TYR A 257 -1.46 -6.89 2.32
CA TYR A 257 -0.20 -7.52 2.71
C TYR A 257 -0.13 -7.75 4.22
N ALA A 258 -0.54 -6.77 5.02
CA ALA A 258 -0.56 -6.88 6.48
C ALA A 258 -1.51 -7.96 7.02
N GLN A 259 -2.45 -8.42 6.19
CA GLN A 259 -3.37 -9.53 6.48
C GLN A 259 -2.85 -10.90 6.05
N CYS A 260 -1.75 -10.97 5.29
CA CYS A 260 -1.14 -12.23 4.88
C CYS A 260 -0.62 -13.00 6.11
N ARG A 261 -0.59 -14.33 6.02
CA ARG A 261 -0.05 -15.19 7.10
C ARG A 261 1.44 -14.99 7.31
N SER A 262 2.20 -15.00 6.21
CA SER A 262 3.61 -14.63 6.18
C SER A 262 3.71 -13.17 5.78
N ARG A 263 4.58 -12.39 6.42
CA ARG A 263 4.74 -10.95 6.19
C ARG A 263 6.21 -10.53 6.28
N PRO A 264 7.13 -11.16 5.52
CA PRO A 264 8.51 -10.72 5.50
C PRO A 264 8.60 -9.29 4.95
N GLU A 265 9.74 -8.66 5.14
CA GLU A 265 10.02 -7.41 4.44
C GLU A 265 9.97 -7.62 2.93
N HIS A 266 9.18 -6.78 2.25
CA HIS A 266 9.14 -6.74 0.80
C HIS A 266 9.64 -5.38 0.34
N ASP A 267 10.89 -5.33 -0.13
CA ASP A 267 11.58 -4.09 -0.51
C ASP A 267 10.76 -3.21 -1.46
N GLY A 268 10.23 -3.80 -2.54
CA GLY A 268 9.42 -3.06 -3.51
C GLY A 268 8.17 -2.41 -2.91
N LEU A 269 7.45 -3.11 -2.02
CA LEU A 269 6.26 -2.58 -1.37
C LEU A 269 6.63 -1.53 -0.33
N ARG A 270 7.67 -1.77 0.48
CA ARG A 270 8.21 -0.79 1.43
C ARG A 270 8.55 0.52 0.72
N ASP A 271 9.32 0.45 -0.35
CA ASP A 271 9.78 1.63 -1.09
C ASP A 271 8.62 2.35 -1.77
N THR A 272 7.65 1.61 -2.32
CA THR A 272 6.41 2.16 -2.87
C THR A 272 5.60 2.91 -1.81
N CYS A 273 5.44 2.32 -0.61
CA CYS A 273 4.78 2.96 0.53
C CYS A 273 5.48 4.26 0.94
N VAL A 274 6.80 4.24 1.10
CA VAL A 274 7.56 5.44 1.50
C VAL A 274 7.50 6.52 0.41
N ALA A 275 7.57 6.15 -0.87
CA ALA A 275 7.54 7.10 -1.97
C ALA A 275 6.17 7.76 -2.16
N LEU A 276 5.08 7.00 -2.04
CA LEU A 276 3.72 7.50 -2.33
C LEU A 276 2.99 8.00 -1.09
N ILE A 277 3.15 7.33 0.06
CA ILE A 277 2.44 7.66 1.30
C ILE A 277 3.32 8.47 2.24
N GLY A 278 4.61 8.14 2.31
CA GLY A 278 5.59 8.77 3.21
C GLY A 278 6.10 7.81 4.28
N ASN A 279 6.95 8.28 5.19
CA ASN A 279 7.47 7.45 6.28
C ASN A 279 6.46 7.37 7.44
N PRO A 280 5.90 6.18 7.77
CA PRO A 280 4.90 6.01 8.83
C PRO A 280 5.38 6.39 10.23
N TRP A 281 6.69 6.39 10.43
CA TRP A 281 7.31 6.72 11.70
C TRP A 281 7.54 8.23 11.88
N LEU A 282 7.53 9.00 10.79
CA LEU A 282 7.69 10.46 10.82
C LEU A 282 6.35 11.20 10.74
N ASP A 283 5.39 10.67 9.98
CA ASP A 283 4.06 11.26 9.82
C ASP A 283 2.96 10.18 10.00
N PRO A 284 2.70 9.78 11.25
CA PRO A 284 1.68 8.78 11.55
C PRO A 284 0.27 9.28 11.20
N THR A 285 0.03 10.60 11.25
CA THR A 285 -1.28 11.21 10.95
C THR A 285 -1.61 11.07 9.46
N ALA A 286 -0.68 11.38 8.56
CA ALA A 286 -0.88 11.17 7.13
C ALA A 286 -1.11 9.69 6.80
N TRP A 287 -0.36 8.79 7.45
CA TRP A 287 -0.56 7.35 7.29
C TRP A 287 -1.93 6.88 7.75
N HIS A 288 -2.40 7.37 8.90
CA HIS A 288 -3.75 7.08 9.39
C HIS A 288 -4.81 7.55 8.39
N ALA A 289 -4.70 8.79 7.87
CA ALA A 289 -5.65 9.35 6.92
C ALA A 289 -5.68 8.60 5.57
N ARG A 290 -4.54 8.11 5.08
CA ARG A 290 -4.43 7.46 3.76
C ARG A 290 -4.69 5.95 3.82
N VAL A 291 -4.24 5.26 4.86
CA VAL A 291 -4.29 3.79 4.98
C VAL A 291 -5.37 3.32 5.94
N GLY A 292 -5.57 4.02 7.05
CA GLY A 292 -6.59 3.69 8.05
C GLY A 292 -6.51 2.26 8.58
N TYR A 293 -5.31 1.67 8.65
CA TYR A 293 -5.10 0.30 9.12
C TYR A 293 -3.78 0.15 9.89
N GLU A 294 -3.89 0.11 11.21
CA GLU A 294 -2.75 0.15 12.13
C GLU A 294 -1.74 -0.99 11.91
N PRO A 295 -2.15 -2.27 11.71
CA PRO A 295 -1.20 -3.35 11.46
C PRO A 295 -0.32 -3.14 10.22
N ALA A 296 -0.82 -2.43 9.20
CA ALA A 296 -0.01 -2.10 8.02
C ALA A 296 1.01 -1.00 8.33
N ARG A 297 0.62 0.02 9.11
CA ARG A 297 1.52 1.09 9.54
C ARG A 297 2.67 0.54 10.36
N GLU A 298 2.37 -0.25 11.40
CA GLU A 298 3.35 -0.89 12.28
C GLU A 298 4.29 -1.83 11.52
N MET A 299 3.77 -2.59 10.56
CA MET A 299 4.57 -3.48 9.72
C MET A 299 5.60 -2.73 8.89
N VAL A 300 5.18 -1.65 8.19
CA VAL A 300 6.09 -0.85 7.37
C VAL A 300 7.06 -0.07 8.25
N GLU A 301 6.61 0.49 9.36
CA GLU A 301 7.48 1.11 10.37
C GLU A 301 8.56 0.13 10.85
N GLY A 302 8.17 -1.11 11.16
CA GLY A 302 9.12 -2.12 11.60
C GLY A 302 10.14 -2.51 10.53
N TRP A 303 9.75 -2.57 9.25
CA TRP A 303 10.73 -2.74 8.16
C TRP A 303 11.76 -1.62 8.14
N LEU A 304 11.31 -0.37 8.28
CA LEU A 304 12.21 0.79 8.29
C LEU A 304 13.13 0.80 9.52
N LYS A 305 12.60 0.45 10.70
CA LYS A 305 13.42 0.32 11.93
C LYS A 305 14.49 -0.74 11.78
N ARG A 306 14.11 -1.96 11.37
CA ARG A 306 15.06 -3.07 11.17
C ARG A 306 16.14 -2.69 10.16
N ARG A 307 15.78 -1.98 9.08
CA ARG A 307 16.75 -1.49 8.10
C ARG A 307 17.74 -0.51 8.70
N LEU A 308 17.29 0.45 9.50
CA LEU A 308 18.15 1.42 10.16
C LEU A 308 19.06 0.78 11.22
N ILE A 309 18.56 -0.21 11.97
CA ILE A 309 19.37 -1.00 12.91
C ILE A 309 20.48 -1.75 12.16
N LYS A 310 20.15 -2.42 11.05
CA LYS A 310 21.15 -3.08 10.19
C LYS A 310 22.18 -2.10 9.66
N ASP A 311 21.73 -0.96 9.12
CA ASP A 311 22.61 0.07 8.58
C ASP A 311 23.62 0.58 9.64
N PHE A 312 23.19 0.72 10.90
CA PHE A 312 24.09 1.11 11.98
C PHE A 312 25.21 0.08 12.20
N PHE A 313 24.87 -1.20 12.36
CA PHE A 313 25.88 -2.24 12.64
C PHE A 313 26.72 -2.64 11.42
N GLU A 314 26.18 -2.54 10.20
CA GLU A 314 26.89 -2.94 8.98
C GLU A 314 27.76 -1.82 8.40
N VAL A 315 27.37 -0.55 8.56
CA VAL A 315 28.03 0.61 7.90
C VAL A 315 28.69 1.55 8.90
N LEU A 316 28.05 1.79 10.06
CA LEU A 316 28.49 2.84 11.00
C LEU A 316 29.29 2.30 12.18
N ALA A 317 29.17 1.01 12.50
CA ALA A 317 30.03 0.37 13.47
C ALA A 317 31.43 0.17 12.86
N LYS A 318 32.46 0.52 13.61
CA LYS A 318 33.85 0.51 13.13
C LYS A 318 34.34 -0.88 12.71
N ASP A 319 33.72 -1.93 13.22
CA ASP A 319 34.14 -3.32 12.98
C ASP A 319 33.46 -4.00 11.79
N GLY A 320 32.51 -3.33 11.11
CA GLY A 320 31.76 -3.95 10.01
C GLY A 320 31.16 -5.30 10.39
N ALA A 321 31.12 -6.26 9.45
CA ALA A 321 30.46 -7.57 9.54
C ALA A 321 30.75 -8.47 10.79
N ALA A 322 31.61 -8.05 11.72
CA ALA A 322 31.98 -8.77 12.94
C ALA A 322 30.98 -8.63 14.12
N ASP A 323 30.02 -7.69 14.08
CA ASP A 323 29.10 -7.44 15.21
C ASP A 323 27.66 -7.92 14.97
N LEU A 324 27.53 -9.06 14.28
CA LEU A 324 26.23 -9.70 14.02
C LEU A 324 25.48 -10.04 15.32
N ARG A 325 26.19 -10.32 16.42
CA ARG A 325 25.57 -10.60 17.72
C ARG A 325 24.80 -9.41 18.27
N ARG A 326 25.42 -8.21 18.31
CA ARG A 326 24.71 -7.00 18.76
C ARG A 326 23.58 -6.62 17.81
N LEU A 327 23.80 -6.75 16.50
CA LEU A 327 22.75 -6.56 15.51
C LEU A 327 21.54 -7.47 15.78
N HIS A 328 21.75 -8.79 15.91
CA HIS A 328 20.66 -9.74 16.16
C HIS A 328 19.98 -9.49 17.51
N TYR A 329 20.74 -9.10 18.54
CA TYR A 329 20.19 -8.73 19.83
C TYR A 329 19.22 -7.55 19.74
N TRP A 330 19.61 -6.45 19.10
CA TRP A 330 18.74 -5.28 18.99
C TRP A 330 17.58 -5.48 18.01
N LEU A 331 17.74 -6.32 16.98
CA LEU A 331 16.63 -6.70 16.10
C LEU A 331 15.52 -7.47 16.85
N LYS A 332 15.85 -8.26 17.87
CA LYS A 332 14.86 -8.90 18.77
C LYS A 332 14.01 -7.86 19.51
N TRP A 333 14.58 -6.71 19.86
CA TRP A 333 13.91 -5.65 20.61
C TRP A 333 13.15 -4.64 19.74
N GLU A 334 13.32 -4.67 18.41
CA GLU A 334 12.67 -3.74 17.47
C GLU A 334 11.17 -3.50 17.73
N PRO A 335 10.32 -4.51 18.01
CA PRO A 335 8.90 -4.29 18.27
C PRO A 335 8.61 -3.39 19.49
N GLN A 336 9.55 -3.29 20.44
CA GLN A 336 9.41 -2.46 21.65
C GLN A 336 10.14 -1.11 21.55
N ILE A 337 10.91 -0.90 20.47
CA ILE A 337 11.59 0.37 20.23
C ILE A 337 10.58 1.36 19.67
N SER A 338 10.19 2.33 20.48
CA SER A 338 9.24 3.39 20.11
C SER A 338 9.89 4.54 19.34
N ASP A 339 11.16 4.84 19.63
CA ASP A 339 11.91 5.90 18.97
C ASP A 339 13.41 5.57 18.89
N MET A 340 14.13 6.22 17.97
CA MET A 340 15.54 5.99 17.68
C MET A 340 16.24 7.27 17.19
N TRP A 341 17.50 7.44 17.58
CA TRP A 341 18.38 8.49 17.09
C TRP A 341 19.76 7.93 16.78
N PHE A 342 20.39 8.50 15.75
CA PHE A 342 21.71 8.08 15.30
C PHE A 342 22.67 9.25 15.43
N VAL A 343 23.62 9.12 16.35
CA VAL A 343 24.58 10.17 16.70
C VAL A 343 25.89 9.87 16.01
N LEU A 344 26.24 10.69 15.02
CA LEU A 344 27.31 10.41 14.08
C LEU A 344 28.58 11.22 14.38
N GLY A 345 29.71 10.52 14.45
CA GLY A 345 31.05 11.10 14.48
C GLY A 345 31.44 11.76 13.15
N ALA A 346 32.57 12.45 13.15
CA ALA A 346 33.03 13.20 11.98
C ALA A 346 33.26 12.31 10.74
N ASP A 347 33.77 11.09 10.90
CA ASP A 347 34.03 10.19 9.78
C ASP A 347 32.73 9.77 9.10
N ALA A 348 31.75 9.32 9.88
CA ALA A 348 30.44 8.91 9.37
C ALA A 348 29.67 10.06 8.70
N ARG A 349 29.80 11.29 9.21
CA ARG A 349 29.14 12.47 8.60
C ARG A 349 29.81 12.91 7.30
N ASN A 350 31.14 12.92 7.27
CA ASN A 350 31.91 13.45 6.15
C ASN A 350 32.15 12.43 5.03
N ASN A 351 31.92 11.13 5.29
CA ASN A 351 32.12 10.09 4.29
C ASN A 351 31.09 10.20 3.15
N ARG A 352 31.58 10.45 1.92
CA ARG A 352 30.78 10.66 0.71
C ARG A 352 30.50 9.39 -0.10
N THR A 353 30.92 8.22 0.38
CA THR A 353 30.59 6.96 -0.30
C THR A 353 29.07 6.76 -0.37
N ALA A 354 28.63 5.98 -1.36
CA ALA A 354 27.21 5.70 -1.55
C ALA A 354 26.57 5.06 -0.30
N ALA A 355 27.29 4.16 0.38
CA ALA A 355 26.82 3.50 1.60
C ALA A 355 26.45 4.52 2.70
N PHE A 356 27.41 5.36 3.10
CA PHE A 356 27.18 6.37 4.15
C PHE A 356 26.15 7.42 3.74
N SER A 357 26.17 7.86 2.48
CA SER A 357 25.19 8.83 1.96
C SER A 357 23.77 8.27 1.98
N ASN A 358 23.59 7.00 1.62
CA ASN A 358 22.29 6.32 1.63
C ASN A 358 21.77 6.11 3.05
N VAL A 359 22.65 5.75 4.00
CA VAL A 359 22.29 5.59 5.41
C VAL A 359 21.81 6.92 6.00
N ARG A 360 22.58 8.01 5.82
CA ARG A 360 22.16 9.36 6.29
C ARG A 360 20.83 9.80 5.68
N LYS A 361 20.61 9.55 4.39
CA LYS A 361 19.34 9.84 3.72
C LYS A 361 18.16 9.09 4.37
N ARG A 362 18.35 7.83 4.77
CA ARG A 362 17.32 7.04 5.47
C ARG A 362 17.09 7.49 6.92
N MET A 363 18.15 7.96 7.61
CA MET A 363 18.05 8.49 8.97
C MET A 363 17.22 9.79 9.03
N GLY A 364 17.28 10.61 7.97
CA GLY A 364 16.47 11.83 7.88
C GLY A 364 16.68 12.75 9.08
N ASN A 365 15.60 13.17 9.73
CA ASN A 365 15.64 14.04 10.91
C ASN A 365 16.06 13.34 12.21
N ARG A 366 16.44 12.06 12.18
CA ARG A 366 16.92 11.29 13.34
C ARG A 366 18.44 11.30 13.47
N GLU A 367 19.15 11.83 12.48
CA GLU A 367 20.60 12.08 12.55
C GLU A 367 20.91 13.17 13.58
N ARG A 368 22.01 12.97 14.33
CA ARG A 368 22.56 13.88 15.32
C ARG A 368 24.08 13.96 15.16
N VAL A 369 24.67 15.07 15.58
CA VAL A 369 26.13 15.22 15.60
C VAL A 369 26.68 14.73 16.94
N LEU A 370 27.70 13.87 16.89
CA LEU A 370 28.48 13.53 18.08
C LEU A 370 29.63 14.54 18.25
N GLU A 371 29.61 15.28 19.35
CA GLU A 371 30.64 16.25 19.71
C GLU A 371 31.58 15.71 20.79
N LYS A 372 32.79 16.27 20.87
CA LYS A 372 33.82 15.93 21.87
C LYS A 372 34.12 14.42 21.97
N SER A 373 34.17 13.76 20.82
CA SER A 373 34.47 12.32 20.67
C SER A 373 35.53 12.09 19.59
N THR A 374 36.08 10.88 19.51
CA THR A 374 36.86 10.44 18.34
C THR A 374 35.99 10.44 17.08
N ALA A 375 36.63 10.68 15.93
CA ALA A 375 35.95 10.88 14.65
C ALA A 375 35.16 9.67 14.16
N ASP A 376 35.61 8.47 14.54
CA ASP A 376 35.06 7.16 14.19
C ASP A 376 33.95 6.67 15.12
N ASN A 377 33.70 7.37 16.23
CA ASN A 377 32.69 6.96 17.20
C ASN A 377 31.29 7.35 16.73
N ASN A 378 30.36 6.42 16.84
CA ASN A 378 28.94 6.63 16.55
C ASN A 378 28.12 6.05 17.70
N ALA A 379 26.93 6.58 17.93
CA ALA A 379 25.99 6.05 18.91
C ALA A 379 24.61 5.83 18.30
N PHE A 380 23.94 4.79 18.79
CA PHE A 380 22.57 4.43 18.49
C PHE A 380 21.75 4.52 19.77
N ILE A 381 20.84 5.49 19.80
CA ILE A 381 19.95 5.73 20.93
C ILE A 381 18.60 5.10 20.60
N MET A 382 18.05 4.33 21.53
CA MET A 382 16.74 3.68 21.41
C MET A 382 15.85 4.08 22.59
N ARG A 383 14.58 4.34 22.33
CA ARG A 383 13.55 4.48 23.36
C ARG A 383 12.73 3.21 23.49
N ILE A 384 12.84 2.53 24.62
CA ILE A 384 12.09 1.31 24.95
C ILE A 384 11.24 1.61 26.17
N GLY A 385 9.94 1.87 25.95
CA GLY A 385 9.03 2.32 27.01
C GLY A 385 9.54 3.58 27.72
N PRO A 386 9.73 3.56 29.06
CA PRO A 386 10.29 4.68 29.83
C PRO A 386 11.82 4.77 29.79
N LEU A 387 12.51 3.87 29.09
CA LEU A 387 13.97 3.80 29.05
C LEU A 387 14.53 4.46 27.80
N ILE A 388 15.71 5.05 27.96
CA ILE A 388 16.61 5.44 26.88
C ILE A 388 17.86 4.57 26.96
N VAL A 389 18.15 3.87 25.87
CA VAL A 389 19.27 2.94 25.77
C VAL A 389 20.24 3.47 24.73
N ILE A 390 21.52 3.59 25.09
CA ILE A 390 22.57 4.17 24.25
C ILE A 390 23.63 3.11 23.98
N GLU A 391 23.66 2.64 22.74
CA GLU A 391 24.64 1.70 22.21
C GLU A 391 25.70 2.44 21.41
N PHE A 392 26.98 2.12 21.59
CA PHE A 392 28.08 2.76 20.86
C PHE A 392 28.69 1.80 19.83
N GLY A 393 29.03 2.32 18.65
CA GLY A 393 29.52 1.54 17.51
C GLY A 393 31.00 1.13 17.55
N LEU A 394 31.76 1.52 18.58
CA LEU A 394 33.14 1.05 18.79
C LEU A 394 33.16 -0.17 19.71
N THR A 395 33.88 -1.22 19.33
CA THR A 395 34.06 -2.39 20.18
C THR A 395 34.80 -2.08 21.46
N GLY A 396 34.34 -2.67 22.57
CA GLY A 396 34.80 -2.36 23.92
C GLY A 396 34.01 -1.24 24.61
N ASN A 397 33.17 -0.49 23.89
CA ASN A 397 32.23 0.42 24.55
C ASN A 397 31.09 -0.36 25.25
N ALA A 398 30.65 0.20 26.38
CA ALA A 398 29.48 -0.26 27.10
C ALA A 398 28.19 0.35 26.53
N CYS A 399 27.09 -0.35 26.72
CA CYS A 399 25.73 0.16 26.58
C CYS A 399 25.32 0.87 27.87
N PHE A 400 24.62 2.00 27.73
CA PHE A 400 24.17 2.82 28.85
C PHE A 400 22.64 2.88 28.88
N PHE A 401 22.07 2.80 30.07
CA PHE A 401 20.63 2.82 30.31
C PHE A 401 20.27 4.06 31.12
N PHE A 402 19.28 4.82 30.66
CA PHE A 402 18.78 6.03 31.29
C PHE A 402 17.25 5.96 31.43
N SER A 403 16.70 6.74 32.36
CA SER A 403 15.28 7.10 32.30
C SER A 403 15.07 8.14 31.20
N ASN A 404 13.97 8.05 30.45
CA ASN A 404 13.56 9.11 29.53
C ASN A 404 13.36 10.47 30.21
N THR A 405 13.11 10.49 31.53
CA THR A 405 12.95 11.73 32.31
C THR A 405 14.25 12.30 32.85
N THR A 406 15.33 11.52 32.93
CA THR A 406 16.61 11.94 33.55
C THR A 406 17.78 11.91 32.58
N VAL A 407 17.57 11.46 31.34
CA VAL A 407 18.59 11.45 30.30
C VAL A 407 19.20 12.86 30.17
N PRO A 408 20.54 13.00 30.20
CA PRO A 408 21.23 14.30 30.26
C PRO A 408 21.23 15.05 28.92
N VAL A 409 20.52 14.57 27.90
CA VAL A 409 20.42 15.21 26.59
C VAL A 409 18.98 15.53 26.24
N THR A 410 18.75 16.66 25.59
CA THR A 410 17.47 16.94 24.93
C THR A 410 17.43 16.20 23.61
N LEU A 411 16.66 15.11 23.51
CA LEU A 411 16.64 14.21 22.33
C LEU A 411 16.25 14.92 21.00
N SER A 412 15.62 16.09 21.06
CA SER A 412 15.32 16.93 19.89
C SER A 412 16.48 17.85 19.46
N ALA A 413 17.50 18.07 20.28
CA ALA A 413 18.67 18.88 19.93
C ALA A 413 19.46 18.22 18.80
N ARG A 414 20.18 19.02 17.99
CA ARG A 414 20.89 18.52 16.79
C ARG A 414 22.25 17.87 17.06
N ALA A 415 22.84 18.14 18.21
CA ALA A 415 24.17 17.68 18.59
C ALA A 415 24.19 17.24 20.05
N PHE A 416 25.00 16.22 20.36
CA PHE A 416 25.18 15.67 21.71
C PHE A 416 26.67 15.55 22.03
N ASP A 417 27.05 15.95 23.24
CA ASP A 417 28.39 15.74 23.77
C ASP A 417 28.56 14.29 24.25
N LEU A 418 29.73 13.71 24.00
CA LEU A 418 30.05 12.35 24.47
C LEU A 418 29.94 12.20 26.00
N SER A 419 30.31 13.24 26.76
CA SER A 419 30.22 13.25 28.22
C SER A 419 28.79 13.13 28.72
N ASP A 420 27.82 13.69 28.00
CA ASP A 420 26.42 13.59 28.35
C ASP A 420 25.89 12.20 28.02
N LEU A 421 26.20 11.65 26.85
CA LEU A 421 25.79 10.29 26.47
C LEU A 421 26.39 9.20 27.38
N LYS A 422 27.49 9.50 28.09
CA LYS A 422 28.15 8.61 29.05
C LYS A 422 28.03 9.10 30.50
N ASN A 423 27.08 10.00 30.81
CA ASN A 423 26.97 10.62 32.12
C ASN A 423 26.70 9.58 33.21
N THR A 424 27.66 9.43 34.13
CA THR A 424 27.60 8.41 35.18
C THR A 424 26.67 8.76 36.34
N ASP A 425 26.37 10.05 36.52
CA ASP A 425 25.56 10.52 37.64
C ASP A 425 24.06 10.33 37.37
N ARG A 426 23.67 10.30 36.10
CA ARG A 426 22.27 10.19 35.66
C ARG A 426 21.92 8.86 35.00
N MET A 427 22.90 8.02 34.68
CA MET A 427 22.65 6.68 34.16
C MET A 427 22.04 5.81 35.25
N LEU A 428 21.14 4.92 34.84
CA LEU A 428 20.64 3.84 35.68
C LEU A 428 21.72 2.78 35.78
N GLU A 429 22.19 2.30 34.62
CA GLU A 429 23.14 1.21 34.53
C GLU A 429 24.04 1.33 33.30
N LYS A 430 25.22 0.70 33.40
CA LYS A 430 26.19 0.57 32.31
C LYS A 430 26.64 -0.88 32.23
N HIS A 431 26.50 -1.50 31.07
CA HIS A 431 26.88 -2.90 30.84
C HIS A 431 27.70 -3.03 29.57
N SER A 432 28.74 -3.86 29.57
CA SER A 432 29.54 -4.10 28.36
C SER A 432 29.42 -5.53 27.83
N HIS A 433 29.84 -5.69 26.57
CA HIS A 433 29.55 -6.85 25.71
C HIS A 433 30.47 -8.07 25.95
N HIS A 434 30.76 -8.39 27.21
CA HIS A 434 31.58 -9.56 27.59
C HIS A 434 30.76 -10.86 27.48
N SER A 435 31.39 -12.03 27.63
CA SER A 435 30.68 -13.32 27.60
C SER A 435 29.36 -13.33 28.42
N GLY A 436 28.28 -13.85 27.83
CA GLY A 436 26.93 -13.89 28.41
C GLY A 436 26.27 -12.52 28.59
N TRP A 437 26.63 -11.50 27.80
CA TRP A 437 26.05 -10.16 27.94
C TRP A 437 24.59 -10.12 27.51
N GLU A 438 24.15 -10.93 26.55
CA GLU A 438 22.77 -10.93 26.06
C GLU A 438 21.78 -11.24 27.19
N ASP A 439 22.05 -12.28 27.99
CA ASP A 439 21.22 -12.68 29.15
C ASP A 439 21.20 -11.59 30.23
N ARG A 440 22.34 -10.91 30.42
CA ARG A 440 22.44 -9.78 31.35
C ARG A 440 21.60 -8.61 30.86
N PHE A 441 21.69 -8.24 29.58
CA PHE A 441 20.91 -7.15 29.02
C PHE A 441 19.40 -7.47 29.06
N ASP A 442 19.01 -8.71 28.77
CA ASP A 442 17.61 -9.14 28.91
C ASP A 442 17.12 -8.96 30.35
N SER A 443 17.92 -9.43 31.33
CA SER A 443 17.59 -9.29 32.75
C SER A 443 17.48 -7.83 33.21
N VAL A 444 18.39 -6.98 32.74
CA VAL A 444 18.42 -5.55 33.05
C VAL A 444 17.23 -4.83 32.42
N LEU A 445 16.96 -5.07 31.14
CA LEU A 445 15.82 -4.46 30.44
C LEU A 445 14.50 -4.87 31.07
N SER A 446 14.28 -6.17 31.32
CA SER A 446 13.06 -6.64 31.98
C SER A 446 12.88 -6.00 33.36
N ARG A 447 13.92 -6.02 34.20
CA ARG A 447 13.84 -5.44 35.54
C ARG A 447 13.57 -3.93 35.51
N LEU A 448 14.30 -3.18 34.69
CA LEU A 448 14.13 -1.72 34.61
C LEU A 448 12.78 -1.31 34.02
N LEU A 449 12.21 -2.11 33.11
CA LEU A 449 10.86 -1.90 32.59
C LEU A 449 9.82 -2.17 33.69
N ASP A 450 9.93 -3.29 34.41
CA ASP A 450 9.01 -3.67 35.48
C ASP A 450 9.00 -2.66 36.64
N GLU A 451 10.19 -2.26 37.12
CA GLU A 451 10.35 -1.28 38.20
C GLU A 451 9.71 0.07 37.86
N ARG A 452 9.76 0.48 36.59
CA ARG A 452 9.20 1.77 36.16
C ARG A 452 7.73 1.69 35.77
N SER A 453 7.25 0.52 35.36
CA SER A 453 5.82 0.26 35.21
C SER A 453 5.11 0.20 36.57
N ALA A 454 5.76 -0.33 37.61
CA ALA A 454 5.20 -0.40 38.97
C ALA A 454 5.18 0.96 39.70
N ASN A 455 6.11 1.86 39.37
CA ASN A 455 6.22 3.20 39.99
C ASN A 455 5.41 4.29 39.24
N GLY A 456 4.66 3.94 38.19
CA GLY A 456 3.78 4.86 37.47
C GLY A 456 2.35 4.86 38.04
N HIS A 457 1.86 6.03 38.47
CA HIS A 457 0.42 6.30 38.63
C HIS A 457 -0.32 6.12 37.29
N PRO A 458 -1.64 5.83 37.27
CA PRO A 458 -2.31 5.20 36.13
C PRO A 458 -2.24 6.03 34.85
N PRO A 459 -2.27 5.40 33.66
CA PRO A 459 -2.23 6.10 32.39
C PRO A 459 -3.43 7.03 32.25
N GLU A 460 -3.17 8.28 31.88
CA GLU A 460 -4.16 9.18 31.29
C GLU A 460 -4.89 8.46 30.15
N ALA A 461 -6.21 8.61 30.18
CA ALA A 461 -7.18 7.87 29.39
C ALA A 461 -6.86 7.85 27.89
N SER A 462 -6.67 6.64 27.35
CA SER A 462 -7.04 6.33 25.98
C SER A 462 -8.33 5.51 26.01
N ILE A 463 -9.33 6.04 25.33
CA ILE A 463 -10.73 5.61 25.29
C ILE A 463 -10.82 4.11 24.96
N ALA A 464 -11.33 3.34 25.93
CA ALA A 464 -11.68 1.94 25.75
C ALA A 464 -13.02 1.82 25.03
N SER A 465 -13.01 1.29 23.80
CA SER A 465 -14.19 0.65 23.20
C SER A 465 -14.29 -0.78 23.74
N GLY A 466 -15.35 -1.04 24.50
CA GLY A 466 -15.55 -2.29 25.22
C GLY A 466 -15.80 -3.50 24.33
N GLN A 467 -15.53 -4.68 24.89
CA GLN A 467 -16.22 -5.92 24.53
C GLN A 467 -16.15 -6.94 25.66
N SER A 468 -17.33 -7.45 25.97
CA SER A 468 -17.70 -8.40 27.00
C SER A 468 -17.22 -9.82 26.66
N ARG A 469 -16.80 -10.58 27.68
CA ARG A 469 -16.72 -12.04 27.65
C ARG A 469 -17.74 -12.62 28.64
N PRO A 470 -18.31 -13.81 28.34
CA PRO A 470 -18.65 -14.77 29.38
C PRO A 470 -17.83 -16.05 29.27
N SER A 471 -17.82 -16.79 30.37
CA SER A 471 -16.90 -17.83 30.82
C SER A 471 -17.49 -19.25 30.78
N SER A 472 -16.63 -20.21 31.18
CA SER A 472 -16.90 -21.61 31.60
C SER A 472 -16.98 -22.67 30.47
N SER A 473 -16.57 -23.93 30.65
CA SER A 473 -16.40 -24.72 31.88
C SER A 473 -15.39 -25.88 31.70
N GLN A 474 -14.77 -26.32 32.81
CA GLN A 474 -13.95 -27.54 32.95
C GLN A 474 -14.81 -28.81 33.05
N ARG A 475 -14.25 -29.95 32.62
CA ARG A 475 -14.58 -31.30 33.13
C ARG A 475 -13.32 -32.14 33.30
N ILE A 476 -13.29 -32.89 34.41
CA ILE A 476 -12.23 -33.79 34.89
C ILE A 476 -12.54 -35.23 34.45
N ALA A 477 -11.53 -36.00 34.06
CA ALA A 477 -11.50 -37.47 34.17
C ALA A 477 -10.04 -37.98 34.31
N THR A 478 -9.80 -38.91 35.23
CA THR A 478 -8.53 -39.60 35.51
C THR A 478 -8.60 -41.08 35.03
N PRO A 479 -7.53 -41.92 35.12
CA PRO A 479 -6.55 -42.09 34.05
C PRO A 479 -6.47 -43.53 33.52
N ARG A 480 -6.16 -43.68 32.22
CA ARG A 480 -5.53 -44.88 31.65
C ARG A 480 -4.05 -44.56 31.42
N VAL A 481 -3.15 -45.48 31.76
CA VAL A 481 -1.70 -45.32 31.53
C VAL A 481 -1.43 -45.30 30.02
N ALA A 482 -1.48 -44.11 29.43
CA ALA A 482 -1.00 -43.80 28.10
C ALA A 482 0.41 -43.23 28.24
N ARG A 483 1.34 -43.64 27.35
CA ARG A 483 2.63 -42.96 27.22
C ARG A 483 2.34 -41.49 26.86
N PRO A 484 2.90 -40.50 27.58
CA PRO A 484 2.52 -39.11 27.42
C PRO A 484 2.85 -38.59 26.01
N ASP A 485 1.94 -37.79 25.45
CA ASP A 485 2.21 -37.02 24.24
C ASP A 485 3.50 -36.21 24.40
N GLY A 486 4.44 -36.39 23.47
CA GLY A 486 5.73 -35.71 23.49
C GLY A 486 6.87 -36.46 24.19
N TRP A 487 6.66 -37.70 24.68
CA TRP A 487 7.73 -38.58 25.16
C TRP A 487 8.89 -38.71 24.16
N GLU A 488 8.59 -38.90 22.87
CA GLU A 488 9.60 -39.06 21.81
C GLU A 488 10.42 -37.79 21.63
N ILE A 489 9.78 -36.62 21.78
CA ILE A 489 10.47 -35.33 21.72
C ILE A 489 11.34 -35.13 22.95
N GLN A 490 10.87 -35.48 24.15
CA GLN A 490 11.70 -35.40 25.35
C GLN A 490 12.94 -36.30 25.26
N GLU A 491 12.82 -37.51 24.72
CA GLU A 491 13.97 -38.39 24.52
C GLU A 491 14.94 -37.86 23.45
N LEU A 492 14.42 -37.28 22.35
CA LEU A 492 15.22 -36.57 21.35
C LEU A 492 16.01 -35.41 21.99
N LEU A 493 15.36 -34.59 22.82
CA LEU A 493 16.00 -33.46 23.51
C LEU A 493 17.09 -33.93 24.48
N ARG A 494 16.84 -35.03 25.19
CA ARG A 494 17.82 -35.65 26.09
C ARG A 494 19.04 -36.18 25.33
N LYS A 495 18.84 -36.78 24.16
CA LYS A 495 19.92 -37.19 23.25
C LYS A 495 20.69 -35.98 22.72
N CYS A 496 20.00 -34.92 22.29
CA CYS A 496 20.65 -33.69 21.82
C CYS A 496 21.56 -33.10 22.91
N ALA A 497 21.08 -33.00 24.15
CA ALA A 497 21.88 -32.54 25.28
C ALA A 497 23.11 -33.44 25.55
N LYS A 498 22.95 -34.77 25.48
CA LYS A 498 24.07 -35.73 25.66
C LYS A 498 25.15 -35.60 24.59
N HIS A 499 24.76 -35.24 23.37
CA HIS A 499 25.66 -35.09 22.23
C HIS A 499 26.14 -33.65 21.99
N GLY A 500 25.84 -32.72 22.92
CA GLY A 500 26.26 -31.31 22.82
C GLY A 500 25.58 -30.53 21.70
N ILE A 501 24.38 -30.96 21.28
CA ILE A 501 23.58 -30.30 20.24
C ILE A 501 22.56 -29.40 20.93
N SER A 502 22.66 -28.10 20.69
CA SER A 502 21.72 -27.10 21.21
C SER A 502 20.34 -27.23 20.55
N TYR A 503 19.28 -26.91 21.28
CA TYR A 503 17.92 -26.88 20.78
C TYR A 503 17.12 -25.75 21.44
N GLU A 504 16.07 -25.27 20.77
CA GLU A 504 15.14 -24.25 21.29
C GLU A 504 13.70 -24.73 21.15
N ASP A 505 13.00 -24.92 22.28
CA ASP A 505 11.60 -25.31 22.28
C ASP A 505 10.67 -24.10 22.37
N ASN A 506 10.25 -23.58 21.22
CA ASN A 506 9.33 -22.45 21.15
C ASN A 506 7.84 -22.86 21.13
N ARG A 507 7.51 -24.16 21.24
CA ARG A 507 6.13 -24.66 21.22
C ARG A 507 5.24 -24.12 22.36
N PRO A 508 5.73 -23.92 23.60
CA PRO A 508 4.95 -23.26 24.66
C PRO A 508 4.49 -21.84 24.30
N LYS A 509 5.17 -21.19 23.34
CA LYS A 509 4.86 -19.85 22.81
C LYS A 509 4.17 -19.89 21.45
N ARG A 510 3.55 -21.03 21.07
CA ARG A 510 2.97 -21.29 19.73
C ARG A 510 3.99 -21.22 18.56
N GLY A 511 5.28 -21.34 18.86
CA GLY A 511 6.36 -21.47 17.87
C GLY A 511 6.71 -22.92 17.56
N ALA A 512 7.82 -23.12 16.85
CA ALA A 512 8.32 -24.43 16.43
C ALA A 512 9.46 -24.92 17.34
N LEU A 513 9.74 -26.23 17.35
CA LEU A 513 10.90 -26.79 18.02
C LEU A 513 12.10 -26.78 17.07
N TRP A 514 13.22 -26.19 17.49
CA TRP A 514 14.42 -26.03 16.69
C TRP A 514 15.54 -26.91 17.25
N VAL A 515 16.23 -27.67 16.41
CA VAL A 515 17.43 -28.43 16.78
C VAL A 515 18.61 -27.91 15.97
N LEU A 516 19.58 -27.29 16.64
CA LEU A 516 20.70 -26.57 16.03
C LEU A 516 21.84 -27.55 15.68
N LEU A 517 21.55 -28.44 14.73
CA LEU A 517 22.54 -29.32 14.11
C LEU A 517 22.96 -28.71 12.77
N SER A 518 24.02 -27.89 12.79
CA SER A 518 24.42 -27.07 11.63
C SER A 518 24.99 -27.86 10.47
N ASP A 519 25.60 -29.02 10.74
CA ASP A 519 26.04 -29.96 9.71
C ASP A 519 25.47 -31.35 10.04
N PRO A 520 24.49 -31.85 9.26
CA PRO A 520 23.91 -33.18 9.46
C PRO A 520 24.95 -34.31 9.48
N LYS A 521 26.10 -34.13 8.81
CA LYS A 521 27.18 -35.14 8.74
C LYS A 521 27.93 -35.30 10.07
N ARG A 522 27.86 -34.31 10.98
CA ARG A 522 28.50 -34.40 12.30
C ARG A 522 27.79 -35.37 13.24
N SER A 523 26.50 -35.59 13.05
CA SER A 523 25.68 -36.50 13.86
C SER A 523 24.61 -37.20 13.01
N PRO A 524 25.01 -38.11 12.11
CA PRO A 524 24.11 -38.69 11.10
C PRO A 524 22.92 -39.43 11.71
N ARG A 525 23.12 -40.15 12.83
CA ARG A 525 22.03 -40.86 13.54
C ARG A 525 20.95 -39.92 14.10
N ILE A 526 21.34 -38.73 14.57
CA ILE A 526 20.39 -37.74 15.11
C ILE A 526 19.69 -37.03 13.94
N ALA A 527 20.39 -36.79 12.83
CA ALA A 527 19.78 -36.24 11.62
C ALA A 527 18.72 -37.18 11.02
N GLU A 528 18.98 -38.49 10.96
CA GLU A 528 17.98 -39.50 10.54
C GLU A 528 16.75 -39.51 11.46
N GLU A 529 16.98 -39.53 12.78
CA GLU A 529 15.89 -39.50 13.77
C GLU A 529 15.05 -38.19 13.67
N LEU A 530 15.69 -37.05 13.39
CA LEU A 530 14.99 -35.78 13.13
C LEU A 530 14.10 -35.85 11.89
N VAL A 531 14.57 -36.47 10.80
CA VAL A 531 13.78 -36.67 9.57
C VAL A 531 12.59 -37.59 9.84
N GLU A 532 12.79 -38.71 10.54
CA GLU A 532 11.71 -39.65 10.90
C GLU A 532 10.66 -38.99 11.78
N MET A 533 11.10 -38.11 12.69
CA MET A 533 10.22 -37.29 13.51
C MET A 533 9.60 -36.11 12.75
N GLY A 534 9.87 -35.94 11.45
CA GLY A 534 9.25 -34.94 10.59
C GLY A 534 9.84 -33.53 10.68
N PHE A 535 11.03 -33.37 11.26
CA PHE A 535 11.76 -32.11 11.22
C PHE A 535 12.29 -31.83 9.82
N LYS A 536 12.34 -30.54 9.45
CA LYS A 536 12.89 -30.09 8.17
C LYS A 536 14.19 -29.33 8.40
N TYR A 537 15.26 -29.71 7.71
CA TYR A 537 16.52 -28.97 7.73
C TYR A 537 16.40 -27.67 6.94
N LYS A 538 16.84 -26.56 7.54
CA LYS A 538 16.92 -25.23 6.90
C LYS A 538 18.33 -25.02 6.37
N GLU A 539 18.52 -25.33 5.09
CA GLU A 539 19.79 -25.15 4.38
C GLU A 539 20.27 -23.69 4.46
N GLY A 540 21.55 -23.48 4.79
CA GLY A 540 22.15 -22.16 5.01
C GLY A 540 21.88 -21.52 6.38
N SER A 541 20.92 -22.02 7.18
CA SER A 541 20.64 -21.51 8.53
C SER A 541 21.14 -22.43 9.66
N GLY A 542 21.45 -23.70 9.36
CA GLY A 542 22.14 -24.60 10.28
C GLY A 542 21.28 -25.16 11.42
N PHE A 543 19.95 -25.26 11.23
CA PHE A 543 19.05 -25.87 12.21
C PHE A 543 17.91 -26.68 11.55
N TRP A 544 17.28 -27.54 12.33
CA TRP A 544 16.13 -28.37 11.98
C TRP A 544 14.87 -27.85 12.69
N ILE A 545 13.72 -27.79 12.02
CA ILE A 545 12.50 -27.20 12.56
C ILE A 545 11.29 -28.15 12.44
N LYS A 546 10.46 -28.21 13.49
CA LYS A 546 9.15 -28.91 13.50
C LYS A 546 8.06 -28.07 14.15
#